data_AF-A0A4R4YPQ4-F1
#
_entry.id   AF-A0A4R4YPQ4-F1
#
_cell.length_a   1.000
_cell.length_b   1.000
_cell.length_c   1.000
_cell.angle_alpha   90.00
_cell.angle_beta   90.00
_cell.angle_gamma   90.00
#
_symmetry.space_group_name_H-M   'P 1'
#
loop_
_entity.id
_entity.type
_entity.pdbx_description
1 polymer ?
#
loop_
_entity_poly.entity_id
_entity_poly.type
_entity_poly.pdbx_seq_one_letter_code
_entity_poly.pdbx_strand_id
1 'polypeptide(L)'
;MNRFAIVALILPVLLAGCQEDASSARKYSTGGDPTDSPCARVVSIIGYADLLLEPKGEEERQDFEDAVLGRMAEVRGTTQEFGGRLPGALQDAVQAVETTTQGLSRSDVPHERQVALLKRYRAAADRIVAGCPR
;
A
#
# COMPACT_ATOMS: atom_id res chain seq x y z
N MET A 1 -48.33 -54.16 -17.11
CA MET A 1 -47.13 -54.97 -17.42
C MET A 1 -45.99 -54.00 -17.70
N ASN A 2 -45.24 -53.60 -16.67
CA ASN A 2 -43.88 -54.10 -16.39
C ASN A 2 -42.87 -53.82 -17.53
N ARG A 3 -42.03 -52.77 -17.41
CA ARG A 3 -40.60 -52.85 -17.02
C ARG A 3 -39.79 -51.58 -17.39
N PHE A 4 -39.18 -51.02 -16.35
CA PHE A 4 -37.86 -50.36 -16.23
C PHE A 4 -37.19 -49.70 -17.45
N ALA A 5 -36.84 -48.42 -17.29
CA ALA A 5 -35.45 -47.98 -17.47
C ALA A 5 -35.21 -46.69 -16.66
N ILE A 6 -34.52 -46.85 -15.54
CA ILE A 6 -33.93 -45.78 -14.73
C ILE A 6 -32.78 -45.21 -15.57
N VAL A 7 -32.95 -44.01 -16.12
CA VAL A 7 -31.85 -43.27 -16.73
C VAL A 7 -31.24 -42.41 -15.64
N ALA A 8 -30.12 -42.90 -15.11
CA ALA A 8 -29.30 -42.22 -14.13
C ALA A 8 -28.87 -40.84 -14.67
N LEU A 9 -29.37 -39.78 -14.04
CA LEU A 9 -28.85 -38.42 -14.13
C LEU A 9 -27.48 -38.39 -13.45
N ILE A 10 -26.46 -38.82 -14.20
CA ILE A 10 -25.06 -38.57 -13.84
C ILE A 10 -24.79 -37.12 -14.25
N LEU A 11 -25.04 -36.19 -13.33
CA LEU A 11 -24.44 -34.85 -13.40
C LEU A 11 -22.92 -35.06 -13.41
N PRO A 12 -22.19 -34.70 -14.48
CA PRO A 12 -20.77 -34.53 -14.34
C PRO A 12 -20.57 -33.23 -13.56
N VAL A 13 -20.23 -33.38 -12.29
CA VAL A 13 -19.63 -32.37 -11.42
C VAL A 13 -18.31 -31.95 -12.08
N LEU A 14 -18.40 -31.12 -13.12
CA LEU A 14 -17.28 -30.51 -13.85
C LEU A 14 -17.27 -28.99 -13.62
N LEU A 15 -17.55 -28.57 -12.39
CA LEU A 15 -17.38 -27.20 -11.92
C LEU A 15 -16.60 -27.15 -10.59
N ALA A 16 -15.80 -28.16 -10.30
CA ALA A 16 -14.77 -28.11 -9.26
C ALA A 16 -13.42 -27.81 -9.94
N GLY A 17 -13.33 -26.64 -10.56
CA GLY A 17 -12.12 -26.13 -11.21
C GLY A 17 -11.95 -24.63 -11.03
N CYS A 18 -12.62 -24.03 -10.04
CA CYS A 18 -12.21 -22.75 -9.50
C CYS A 18 -11.17 -23.07 -8.43
N GLN A 19 -9.91 -23.16 -8.85
CA GLN A 19 -8.79 -23.20 -7.93
C GLN A 19 -8.71 -21.83 -7.26
N GLU A 20 -9.52 -21.63 -6.20
CA GLU A 20 -9.48 -20.49 -5.29
C GLU A 20 -8.24 -20.59 -4.39
N ASP A 21 -7.06 -20.72 -4.99
CA ASP A 21 -5.77 -20.49 -4.31
C ASP A 21 -5.03 -19.33 -4.98
N ALA A 22 -5.76 -18.43 -5.65
CA ALA A 22 -5.29 -17.08 -5.82
C ALA A 22 -5.38 -16.40 -4.45
N SER A 23 -4.33 -16.53 -3.64
CA SER A 23 -4.15 -15.79 -2.39
C SER A 23 -4.76 -14.40 -2.54
N SER A 24 -5.89 -14.19 -1.86
CA SER A 24 -6.64 -12.93 -1.83
C SER A 24 -5.90 -11.87 -1.00
N ALA A 25 -4.59 -12.03 -0.83
CA ALA A 25 -3.71 -11.01 -0.32
C ALA A 25 -3.82 -9.79 -1.26
N ARG A 26 -4.14 -8.66 -0.65
CA ARG A 26 -4.22 -7.37 -1.34
C ARG A 26 -2.85 -7.10 -1.98
N LYS A 27 -2.73 -7.33 -3.29
CA LYS A 27 -1.48 -7.11 -4.02
C LYS A 27 -1.32 -5.62 -4.30
N TYR A 28 -0.21 -5.06 -3.84
CA TYR A 28 0.20 -3.70 -4.16
C TYR A 28 1.20 -3.75 -5.29
N SER A 29 1.03 -2.88 -6.30
CA SER A 29 2.07 -2.70 -7.32
C SER A 29 3.21 -1.90 -6.70
N THR A 30 4.14 -2.58 -6.04
CA THR A 30 5.29 -1.97 -5.37
C THR A 30 6.54 -1.92 -6.25
N GLY A 31 6.51 -2.58 -7.41
CA GLY A 31 7.67 -2.72 -8.30
C GLY A 31 8.87 -3.45 -7.68
N GLY A 32 8.65 -4.13 -6.54
CA GLY A 32 9.69 -4.84 -5.80
C GLY A 32 9.45 -6.33 -5.66
N ASP A 33 10.56 -7.08 -5.53
CA ASP A 33 10.52 -8.48 -5.17
C ASP A 33 10.12 -8.55 -3.67
N PRO A 34 9.16 -9.41 -3.28
CA PRO A 34 8.81 -9.57 -1.87
C PRO A 34 9.98 -9.95 -0.97
N THR A 35 11.08 -10.48 -1.51
CA THR A 35 12.30 -10.84 -0.77
C THR A 35 13.29 -9.69 -0.60
N ASP A 36 13.03 -8.52 -1.20
CA ASP A 36 13.88 -7.34 -1.04
C ASP A 36 13.96 -6.87 0.42
N SER A 37 15.06 -6.18 0.74
CA SER A 37 15.24 -5.52 2.04
C SER A 37 14.07 -4.57 2.31
N PRO A 38 13.27 -4.83 3.37
CA PRO A 38 12.11 -4.00 3.70
C PRO A 38 12.50 -2.53 3.95
N CYS A 39 13.61 -2.32 4.67
CA CYS A 39 14.14 -0.99 4.91
C CYS A 39 14.57 -0.29 3.62
N ALA A 40 15.26 -0.98 2.71
CA ALA A 40 15.67 -0.39 1.45
C ALA A 40 14.46 0.04 0.60
N ARG A 41 13.43 -0.80 0.54
CA ARG A 41 12.20 -0.51 -0.21
C ARG A 41 11.42 0.68 0.37
N VAL A 42 11.19 0.70 1.69
CA VAL A 42 10.44 1.79 2.34
C VAL A 42 11.23 3.11 2.31
N VAL A 43 12.53 3.09 2.58
CA VAL A 43 13.37 4.32 2.52
C VAL A 43 13.47 4.85 1.09
N SER A 44 13.61 3.96 0.10
CA SER A 44 13.69 4.36 -1.30
C SER A 44 12.41 5.04 -1.78
N ILE A 45 11.22 4.48 -1.49
CA ILE A 45 9.96 5.10 -1.93
C ILE A 45 9.69 6.43 -1.23
N ILE A 46 10.09 6.57 0.05
CA ILE A 46 10.02 7.86 0.76
C ILE A 46 10.90 8.89 0.04
N GLY A 47 12.14 8.53 -0.29
CA GLY A 47 13.05 9.41 -1.02
C GLY A 47 12.54 9.79 -2.41
N TYR A 48 11.90 8.88 -3.14
CA TYR A 48 11.25 9.20 -4.42
C TYR A 48 10.03 10.10 -4.26
N ALA A 49 9.31 9.98 -3.14
CA ALA A 49 8.19 10.86 -2.85
C ALA A 49 8.65 12.29 -2.57
N ASP A 50 9.76 12.46 -1.84
CA ASP A 50 10.32 13.77 -1.54
C ASP A 50 10.74 14.57 -2.79
N LEU A 51 10.99 13.91 -3.93
CA LEU A 51 11.30 14.58 -5.20
C LEU A 51 10.09 15.34 -5.80
N LEU A 52 8.87 15.00 -5.39
CA LEU A 52 7.63 15.65 -5.87
C LEU A 52 7.01 16.59 -4.84
N LEU A 53 7.59 16.66 -3.65
CA LEU A 53 7.06 17.47 -2.56
C LEU A 53 7.82 18.79 -2.46
N GLU A 54 7.10 19.86 -2.14
CA GLU A 54 7.69 21.12 -1.72
C GLU A 54 8.62 20.89 -0.51
N PRO A 55 9.68 21.71 -0.36
CA PRO A 55 10.61 21.57 0.75
C PRO A 55 9.93 21.50 2.11
N LYS A 56 10.53 20.75 3.04
CA LYS A 56 10.03 20.65 4.41
C LYS A 56 9.95 22.04 5.06
N GLY A 57 8.82 22.33 5.69
CA GLY A 57 8.48 23.66 6.23
C GLY A 57 7.73 24.56 5.26
N GLU A 58 7.53 24.12 4.02
CA GLU A 58 6.73 24.83 3.00
C GLU A 58 5.48 24.03 2.61
N GLU A 59 4.97 23.16 3.50
CA GLU A 59 3.85 22.27 3.18
C GLU A 59 2.58 23.01 2.77
N GLU A 60 2.37 24.24 3.26
CA GLU A 60 1.24 25.10 2.89
C GLU A 60 1.21 25.45 1.40
N ARG A 61 2.38 25.45 0.73
CA ARG A 61 2.54 25.76 -0.69
C ARG A 61 2.35 24.54 -1.60
N GLN A 62 2.30 23.33 -1.03
CA GLN A 62 2.22 22.10 -1.80
C GLN A 62 0.97 22.08 -2.69
N ASP A 63 1.15 21.98 -4.00
CA ASP A 63 0.04 21.58 -4.86
C ASP A 63 -0.13 20.05 -4.81
N PHE A 64 -1.33 19.58 -4.49
CA PHE A 64 -1.63 18.15 -4.37
C PHE A 64 -2.20 17.61 -5.68
N GLU A 65 -1.46 17.83 -6.76
CA GLU A 65 -1.77 17.37 -8.10
C GLU A 65 -1.65 15.85 -8.25
N ASP A 66 -2.18 15.30 -9.36
CA ASP A 66 -2.28 13.86 -9.61
C ASP A 66 -0.96 13.10 -9.43
N ALA A 67 0.17 13.73 -9.78
CA ALA A 67 1.51 13.15 -9.60
C ALA A 67 1.83 12.94 -8.11
N VAL A 68 1.51 13.91 -7.25
CA VAL A 68 1.69 13.81 -5.79
C VAL A 68 0.73 12.77 -5.21
N LEU A 69 -0.55 12.80 -5.60
CA LEU A 69 -1.55 11.84 -5.12
C LEU A 69 -1.15 10.40 -5.48
N GLY A 70 -0.74 10.18 -6.72
CA GLY A 70 -0.26 8.88 -7.22
C GLY A 70 0.98 8.41 -6.46
N ARG A 71 1.95 9.29 -6.26
CA ARG A 71 3.15 8.95 -5.47
C ARG A 71 2.83 8.61 -4.02
N MET A 72 1.90 9.33 -3.39
CA MET A 72 1.45 8.99 -2.02
C MET A 72 0.75 7.63 -1.96
N ALA A 73 0.01 7.26 -3.02
CA ALA A 73 -0.56 5.92 -3.15
C ALA A 73 0.52 4.82 -3.26
N GLU A 74 1.60 5.08 -3.99
CA GLU A 74 2.75 4.16 -4.11
C GLU A 74 3.51 4.00 -2.79
N VAL A 75 3.74 5.10 -2.07
CA VAL A 75 4.33 5.06 -0.72
C VAL A 75 3.46 4.19 0.19
N ARG A 76 2.14 4.36 0.14
CA ARG A 76 1.21 3.53 0.92
C ARG A 76 1.33 2.06 0.56
N GLY A 77 1.29 1.71 -0.73
CA GLY A 77 1.38 0.33 -1.18
C GLY A 77 2.69 -0.34 -0.76
N THR A 78 3.81 0.36 -0.92
CA THR A 78 5.13 -0.12 -0.49
C THR A 78 5.20 -0.27 1.03
N THR A 79 4.64 0.67 1.78
CA THR A 79 4.60 0.59 3.24
C THR A 79 3.74 -0.59 3.71
N GLN A 80 2.63 -0.88 3.04
CA GLN A 80 1.77 -2.02 3.39
C GLN A 80 2.43 -3.37 3.08
N GLU A 81 3.21 -3.44 2.01
CA GLU A 81 3.95 -4.65 1.63
C GLU A 81 5.16 -4.92 2.53
N PHE A 82 5.94 -3.88 2.85
CA PHE A 82 7.24 -4.04 3.50
C PHE A 82 7.27 -3.55 4.96
N GLY A 83 6.39 -2.63 5.34
CA GLY A 83 6.34 -1.95 6.64
C GLY A 83 6.27 -2.88 7.85
N GLY A 84 5.47 -3.94 7.77
CA GLY A 84 5.34 -4.93 8.85
C GLY A 84 6.63 -5.70 9.16
N ARG A 85 7.64 -5.61 8.29
CA ARG A 85 8.96 -6.27 8.42
C ARG A 85 10.08 -5.31 8.84
N LEU A 86 9.77 -4.03 9.08
CA LEU A 86 10.71 -3.07 9.65
C LEU A 86 10.97 -3.37 11.14
N PRO A 87 12.10 -2.91 11.72
CA PRO A 87 12.37 -3.01 13.15
C PRO A 87 11.16 -2.60 14.02
N GLY A 88 10.91 -3.35 15.10
CA GLY A 88 9.75 -3.16 15.97
C GLY A 88 9.59 -1.72 16.50
N ALA A 89 10.69 -1.03 16.78
CA ALA A 89 10.71 0.36 17.24
C ALA A 89 10.16 1.37 16.20
N LEU A 90 9.97 0.96 14.95
CA LEU A 90 9.45 1.79 13.85
C LEU A 90 7.97 1.55 13.54
N GLN A 91 7.31 0.58 14.18
CA GLN A 91 5.95 0.19 13.80
C GLN A 91 4.93 1.33 13.98
N ASP A 92 5.08 2.19 14.98
CA ASP A 92 4.26 3.40 15.12
C ASP A 92 4.45 4.37 13.95
N ALA A 93 5.68 4.49 13.44
CA ALA A 93 5.98 5.35 12.30
C ALA A 93 5.45 4.75 10.99
N VAL A 94 5.54 3.42 10.82
CA VAL A 94 4.91 2.69 9.71
C VAL A 94 3.40 2.94 9.68
N GLN A 95 2.73 2.74 10.82
CA GLN A 95 1.28 2.98 10.92
C GLN A 95 0.91 4.44 10.60
N ALA A 96 1.73 5.38 11.06
CA ALA A 96 1.54 6.80 10.77
C ALA A 96 1.67 7.07 9.26
N VAL A 97 2.70 6.55 8.59
CA VAL A 97 2.88 6.68 7.13
C VAL A 97 1.68 6.09 6.38
N GLU A 98 1.22 4.89 6.73
CA GLU A 98 0.05 4.27 6.08
C GLU A 98 -1.21 5.12 6.23
N THR A 99 -1.46 5.63 7.45
CA THR A 99 -2.66 6.40 7.75
C THR A 99 -2.63 7.76 7.05
N THR A 100 -1.48 8.44 7.01
CA THR A 100 -1.37 9.74 6.35
C THR A 100 -1.45 9.60 4.84
N THR A 101 -0.78 8.59 4.26
CA THR A 101 -0.79 8.35 2.82
C THR A 101 -2.15 7.90 2.30
N GLN A 102 -2.95 7.19 3.12
CA GLN A 102 -4.35 6.90 2.78
C GLN A 102 -5.18 8.17 2.55
N GLY A 103 -4.93 9.23 3.33
CA GLY A 103 -5.58 10.51 3.14
C GLY A 103 -4.96 11.32 2.01
N LEU A 104 -3.63 11.36 1.93
CA LEU A 104 -2.90 12.12 0.91
C LEU A 104 -3.05 11.57 -0.51
N SER A 105 -3.44 10.29 -0.67
CA SER A 105 -3.64 9.68 -2.00
C SER A 105 -5.03 9.96 -2.58
N ARG A 106 -5.81 10.87 -2.00
CA ARG A 106 -7.21 11.14 -2.39
C ARG A 106 -7.36 12.59 -2.86
N SER A 107 -8.07 12.76 -3.97
CA SER A 107 -8.35 14.07 -4.58
C SER A 107 -9.48 14.84 -3.89
N ASP A 108 -10.29 14.18 -3.06
CA ASP A 108 -11.44 14.80 -2.38
C ASP A 108 -11.12 15.33 -0.97
N VAL A 109 -9.85 15.30 -0.56
CA VAL A 109 -9.42 15.81 0.74
C VAL A 109 -9.13 17.31 0.64
N PRO A 110 -9.75 18.16 1.48
CA PRO A 110 -9.47 19.60 1.46
C PRO A 110 -8.00 19.92 1.70
N HIS A 111 -7.49 20.97 1.04
CA HIS A 111 -6.08 21.38 1.08
C HIS A 111 -5.50 21.47 2.50
N GLU A 112 -6.17 22.20 3.40
CA GLU A 112 -5.72 22.35 4.80
C GLU A 112 -5.54 21.00 5.50
N ARG A 113 -6.40 20.03 5.17
CA ARG A 113 -6.29 18.67 5.69
C ARG A 113 -5.14 17.91 5.04
N GLN A 114 -4.91 18.07 3.73
CA GLN A 114 -3.75 17.48 3.05
C GLN A 114 -2.44 18.02 3.63
N VAL A 115 -2.33 19.33 3.87
CA VAL A 115 -1.17 19.95 4.56
C VAL A 115 -0.93 19.33 5.94
N ALA A 116 -1.98 19.19 6.76
CA ALA A 116 -1.86 18.58 8.07
C ALA A 116 -1.42 17.10 8.00
N LEU A 117 -1.90 16.36 7.00
CA LEU A 117 -1.48 14.98 6.76
C LEU A 117 -0.02 14.92 6.28
N LEU A 118 0.40 15.83 5.41
CA LEU A 118 1.76 15.90 4.87
C LEU A 118 2.78 16.15 5.99
N LYS A 119 2.50 17.08 6.91
CA LYS A 119 3.35 17.32 8.08
C LYS A 119 3.52 16.08 8.95
N ARG A 120 2.43 15.35 9.19
CA ARG A 120 2.44 14.09 9.95
C ARG A 120 3.18 12.98 9.21
N TYR A 121 2.99 12.88 7.90
CA TYR A 121 3.72 11.95 7.04
C TYR A 121 5.21 12.20 7.14
N ARG A 122 5.68 13.44 6.96
CA ARG A 122 7.10 13.80 7.03
C ARG A 122 7.74 13.41 8.36
N ALA A 123 7.08 13.72 9.47
CA ALA A 123 7.59 13.35 10.79
C ALA A 123 7.72 11.83 10.98
N ALA A 124 6.80 11.04 10.43
CA ALA A 124 6.86 9.59 10.48
C ALA A 124 7.91 9.01 9.52
N ALA A 125 7.98 9.53 8.30
CA ALA A 125 8.98 9.18 7.31
C ALA A 125 10.40 9.43 7.83
N ASP A 126 10.67 10.57 8.45
CA ASP A 126 11.97 10.89 9.07
C ASP A 126 12.39 9.85 10.11
N ARG A 127 11.45 9.37 10.94
CA ARG A 127 11.72 8.32 11.93
C ARG A 127 12.10 7.00 11.26
N ILE A 128 11.44 6.63 10.16
CA ILE A 128 11.77 5.43 9.39
C ILE A 128 13.16 5.56 8.76
N VAL A 129 13.43 6.67 8.08
CA VAL A 129 14.73 6.93 7.42
C VAL A 129 15.87 6.91 8.43
N ALA A 130 15.67 7.49 9.63
CA ALA A 130 16.68 7.49 10.68
C ALA A 130 16.89 6.13 11.35
N GLY A 131 15.84 5.31 11.45
CA GLY A 131 15.88 4.03 12.16
C GLY A 131 16.17 2.81 11.30
N CYS A 132 16.12 2.94 9.97
CA CYS A 132 16.55 1.89 9.07
C CYS A 132 18.08 1.90 8.93
N PRO A 133 18.76 0.74 9.11
CA PRO A 133 20.20 0.65 8.88
C PRO A 133 20.52 0.91 7.39
N ARG A 134 21.66 1.58 7.16
CA ARG A 134 22.20 1.80 5.81
C ARG A 134 22.84 0.54 5.26
#